data_AF-A0A9W8L4W3-F1
#
_entry.id   AF-A0A9W8L4W3-F1
#
_cell.length_a   1.000
_cell.length_b   1.000
_cell.length_c   1.000
_cell.angle_alpha   90.00
_cell.angle_beta   90.00
_cell.angle_gamma   90.00
#
_symmetry.space_group_name_H-M   'P 1'
#
loop_
_entity.id
_entity.type
_entity.pdbx_description
1 polymer ?
#
loop_
_entity_poly.entity_id
_entity_poly.type
_entity_poly.pdbx_seq_one_letter_code
_entity_poly.pdbx_strand_id
1 'polypeptide(L)'
;MAIYELLLANSAHVIDFLQQLEPLHIAQLVVAVAGALSLSYAFYGVYLSPYSRIPGRLLYRLSSIPSRLVMLLGKLPEVSEDDYYKFGDVFMMSPDVVILSNPADCRTVLSTHRFIKSDMYKAFALIDETMFTTHSADLTHVRRRQVGPAFTHGYLNEMEPIILE
;
A
#
# COMPACT_ATOMS: atom_id res chain seq x y z
N MET A 1 -51.84 -8.86 -14.82
CA MET A 1 -52.20 -9.47 -13.52
C MET A 1 -51.37 -10.71 -13.21
N ALA A 2 -51.32 -11.73 -14.07
CA ALA A 2 -50.65 -13.01 -13.79
C ALA A 2 -49.15 -12.92 -13.39
N ILE A 3 -48.37 -12.02 -13.99
CA ILE A 3 -46.93 -11.87 -13.66
C ILE A 3 -46.72 -11.28 -12.25
N TYR A 4 -47.62 -10.41 -11.80
CA TYR A 4 -47.50 -9.75 -10.50
C TYR A 4 -47.81 -10.71 -9.34
N GLU A 5 -48.79 -11.61 -9.54
CA GLU A 5 -49.10 -12.67 -8.56
C GLU A 5 -48.00 -13.71 -8.46
N LEU A 6 -47.34 -14.06 -9.56
CA LEU A 6 -46.24 -15.01 -9.58
C LEU A 6 -44.98 -14.44 -8.91
N LEU A 7 -44.75 -13.13 -9.04
CA LEU A 7 -43.66 -12.43 -8.37
C LEU A 7 -43.93 -12.25 -6.87
N LEU A 8 -45.19 -11.98 -6.49
CA LEU A 8 -45.63 -11.96 -5.09
C LEU A 8 -45.52 -13.34 -4.44
N ALA A 9 -45.96 -14.40 -5.11
CA ALA A 9 -45.87 -15.77 -4.60
C ALA A 9 -44.42 -16.22 -4.39
N ASN A 10 -43.52 -15.92 -5.35
CA ASN A 10 -42.10 -16.18 -5.17
C ASN A 10 -41.49 -15.35 -4.03
N SER A 11 -41.88 -14.09 -3.88
CA SER A 11 -41.39 -13.25 -2.78
C SER A 11 -41.88 -13.74 -1.41
N ALA A 12 -43.12 -14.24 -1.33
CA ALA A 12 -43.68 -14.81 -0.11
C ALA A 12 -42.94 -16.09 0.31
N HIS A 13 -42.66 -16.99 -0.64
CA HIS A 13 -41.87 -18.20 -0.36
C HIS A 13 -40.45 -17.90 0.09
N VAL A 14 -39.82 -16.85 -0.46
CA VAL A 14 -38.50 -16.40 -0.01
C VAL A 14 -38.58 -15.80 1.40
N ILE A 15 -39.61 -15.03 1.71
CA ILE A 15 -39.81 -14.44 3.05
C ILE A 15 -40.09 -15.53 4.10
N ASP A 16 -40.94 -16.51 3.80
CA ASP A 16 -41.24 -17.63 4.69
C ASP A 16 -39.99 -18.49 4.95
N PHE A 17 -39.18 -18.73 3.91
CA PHE A 17 -37.88 -19.40 4.04
C PHE A 17 -36.90 -18.61 4.92
N LEU A 18 -36.88 -17.29 4.78
CA LEU A 18 -36.05 -16.40 5.62
C LEU A 18 -36.54 -16.33 7.08
N GLN A 19 -37.85 -16.49 7.33
CA GLN A 19 -38.42 -16.55 8.68
C GLN A 19 -38.21 -17.90 9.38
N GLN A 20 -38.04 -18.99 8.63
CA GLN A 20 -37.71 -20.32 9.17
C GLN A 20 -36.23 -20.49 9.53
N LEU A 21 -35.37 -19.55 9.12
CA LEU A 21 -33.95 -19.58 9.45
C LEU A 21 -33.71 -19.01 10.84
N GLU A 22 -33.42 -19.88 11.80
CA GLU A 22 -32.89 -19.47 13.11
C GLU A 22 -31.66 -18.56 12.92
N PRO A 23 -31.50 -17.50 13.74
CA PRO A 23 -30.42 -16.51 13.58
C PRO A 23 -29.02 -17.15 13.61
N LEU A 24 -28.89 -18.33 14.24
CA LEU A 24 -27.67 -19.13 14.26
C LEU A 24 -27.27 -19.65 12.86
N HIS A 25 -28.21 -20.10 12.03
CA HIS A 25 -27.92 -20.60 10.69
C HIS A 25 -27.53 -19.47 9.74
N ILE A 26 -28.15 -18.29 9.90
CA ILE A 26 -27.78 -17.08 9.15
C ILE A 26 -26.34 -16.67 9.50
N ALA A 27 -25.98 -16.66 10.78
CA ALA A 27 -24.62 -16.35 11.22
C ALA A 27 -23.59 -17.35 10.64
N GLN A 28 -23.89 -18.65 10.64
CA GLN A 28 -23.03 -19.67 10.04
C GLN A 28 -22.84 -19.46 8.53
N LEU A 29 -23.90 -19.12 7.80
CA LEU A 29 -23.82 -18.86 6.37
C LEU A 29 -22.99 -17.60 6.07
N VAL A 30 -23.18 -16.53 6.84
CA VAL A 30 -22.36 -15.31 6.72
C VAL A 30 -20.89 -15.60 6.97
N VAL A 31 -20.58 -16.38 8.02
CA VAL A 31 -19.19 -16.78 8.33
C VAL A 31 -18.60 -17.65 7.21
N ALA A 32 -19.36 -18.60 6.68
CA ALA A 32 -18.92 -19.46 5.58
C ALA A 32 -18.64 -18.67 4.29
N VAL A 33 -19.54 -17.75 3.92
CA VAL A 33 -19.37 -16.88 2.75
C VAL A 33 -18.17 -15.95 2.94
N ALA A 34 -18.07 -15.29 4.10
CA ALA A 34 -16.94 -14.41 4.41
C ALA A 34 -15.60 -15.17 4.40
N GLY A 35 -15.59 -16.40 4.93
CA GLY A 35 -14.45 -17.30 4.89
C GLY A 35 -14.05 -17.66 3.47
N ALA A 36 -15.00 -18.06 2.63
CA ALA A 36 -14.76 -18.39 1.22
C ALA A 36 -14.25 -17.19 0.41
N LEU A 37 -14.80 -16.00 0.62
CA LEU A 37 -14.35 -14.77 -0.03
C LEU A 37 -12.93 -14.40 0.41
N SER A 38 -12.62 -14.54 1.70
CA SER A 38 -11.29 -14.27 2.23
C SER A 38 -10.25 -15.26 1.72
N LEU A 39 -10.61 -16.55 1.64
CA LEU A 39 -9.74 -17.60 1.11
C LEU A 39 -9.47 -17.41 -0.39
N SER A 40 -10.50 -17.10 -1.17
CA SER A 40 -10.37 -16.83 -2.60
C SER A 40 -9.54 -15.57 -2.87
N TYR A 41 -9.70 -14.52 -2.09
CA TYR A 41 -8.87 -13.32 -2.16
C TYR A 41 -7.40 -13.61 -1.84
N ALA A 42 -7.13 -14.35 -0.77
CA ALA A 42 -5.78 -14.78 -0.41
C ALA A 42 -5.13 -15.66 -1.49
N PHE A 43 -5.89 -16.61 -2.04
CA PHE A 43 -5.42 -17.48 -3.11
C PHE A 43 -5.09 -16.69 -4.38
N TYR A 44 -5.97 -15.75 -4.76
CA TYR A 44 -5.74 -14.86 -5.89
C TYR A 44 -4.49 -14.00 -5.67
N GLY A 45 -4.35 -13.38 -4.50
CA GLY A 45 -3.20 -12.54 -4.15
C GLY A 45 -1.87 -13.30 -4.19
N VAL A 46 -1.84 -14.54 -3.69
CA VAL A 46 -0.62 -15.34 -3.65
C VAL A 46 -0.25 -15.91 -5.01
N TYR A 47 -1.19 -16.49 -5.76
CA TYR A 47 -0.87 -17.29 -6.94
C TYR A 47 -1.19 -16.60 -8.28
N LEU A 48 -2.35 -15.96 -8.39
CA LEU A 48 -2.83 -15.40 -9.65
C LEU A 48 -2.46 -13.93 -9.86
N SER A 49 -2.06 -13.21 -8.81
CA SER A 49 -1.69 -11.81 -8.91
C SER A 49 -0.44 -11.65 -9.79
N PRO A 50 -0.32 -10.55 -10.57
CA PRO A 50 0.89 -10.28 -11.34
C PRO A 50 2.14 -10.16 -10.45
N TYR A 51 1.94 -9.87 -9.17
CA TYR A 51 2.98 -9.74 -8.15
C TYR A 51 3.47 -11.09 -7.60
N SER A 52 2.82 -12.21 -7.94
CA SER A 52 3.18 -13.54 -7.46
C SER A 52 4.57 -14.01 -7.89
N ARG A 53 5.13 -13.39 -8.94
CA ARG A 53 6.46 -13.64 -9.49
C ARG A 53 7.59 -13.04 -8.66
N ILE A 54 7.28 -12.06 -7.81
CA ILE A 54 8.26 -11.38 -6.98
C ILE A 54 8.42 -12.19 -5.68
N PRO A 55 9.65 -12.57 -5.29
CA PRO A 55 9.87 -13.33 -4.06
C PRO A 55 9.56 -12.48 -2.82
N GLY A 56 9.13 -13.11 -1.73
CA GLY A 56 8.84 -12.42 -0.47
C GLY A 56 8.25 -13.34 0.59
N ARG A 57 8.21 -12.88 1.83
CA ARG A 57 7.64 -13.65 2.96
C ARG A 57 6.14 -13.88 2.75
N LEU A 58 5.64 -15.08 3.06
CA LEU A 58 4.22 -15.41 2.87
C LEU A 58 3.27 -14.46 3.61
N LEU A 59 3.62 -14.08 4.85
CA LEU A 59 2.81 -13.14 5.63
C LEU A 59 2.73 -11.76 4.97
N TYR A 60 3.81 -11.33 4.31
CA TYR A 60 3.89 -10.02 3.66
C TYR A 60 3.17 -10.02 2.31
N ARG A 61 3.03 -11.18 1.67
CA ARG A 61 2.21 -11.37 0.46
C ARG A 61 0.71 -11.37 0.75
N LEU A 62 0.32 -11.78 1.96
CA LEU A 62 -1.08 -11.87 2.37
C LEU A 62 -1.62 -10.57 2.97
N SER A 63 -0.79 -9.85 3.71
CA SER A 63 -1.23 -8.66 4.45
C SER A 63 -0.11 -7.64 4.59
N SER A 64 -0.51 -6.37 4.64
CA SER A 64 0.36 -5.22 4.95
C SER A 64 0.50 -4.98 6.46
N ILE A 65 -0.21 -5.72 7.31
CA ILE A 65 -0.12 -5.59 8.77
C ILE A 65 1.28 -5.92 9.30
N PRO A 66 1.92 -7.05 8.92
CA PRO A 66 3.22 -7.42 9.46
C PRO A 66 4.32 -6.39 9.13
N SER A 67 4.31 -5.83 7.91
CA SER A 67 5.27 -4.80 7.50
C SER A 67 5.07 -3.50 8.26
N ARG A 68 3.81 -3.10 8.51
CA ARG A 68 3.49 -1.96 9.37
C ARG A 68 3.94 -2.17 10.81
N LEU A 69 3.79 -3.37 11.36
CA LEU A 69 4.29 -3.70 12.70
C LEU A 69 5.82 -3.60 12.77
N VAL A 70 6.53 -4.14 11.80
CA VAL A 70 7.99 -4.04 11.72
C VAL A 70 8.44 -2.58 11.63
N MET A 71 7.75 -1.77 10.81
CA MET A 71 8.00 -0.33 10.70
C MET A 71 7.76 0.40 12.02
N LEU A 72 6.65 0.12 12.71
CA LEU A 72 6.32 0.73 14.01
C LEU A 72 7.31 0.34 15.11
N LEU A 73 7.84 -0.89 15.07
CA LEU A 73 8.86 -1.36 16.00
C LEU A 73 10.27 -0.85 15.66
N GLY A 74 10.43 -0.10 14.57
CA GLY A 74 11.72 0.41 14.12
C GLY A 74 12.68 -0.65 13.58
N LYS A 75 12.18 -1.87 13.29
CA LYS A 75 13.00 -3.03 12.85
C LYS A 75 13.07 -3.18 11.33
N LEU A 76 12.66 -2.14 10.59
CA LEU A 76 12.55 -2.19 9.14
C LEU A 76 13.92 -2.40 8.46
N PRO A 77 15.00 -1.71 8.87
CA PRO A 77 16.32 -1.91 8.25
C PRO A 77 16.82 -3.36 8.39
N GLU A 78 16.74 -3.94 9.59
CA GLU A 78 17.24 -5.28 9.87
C GLU A 78 16.45 -6.34 9.10
N VAL A 79 15.12 -6.22 9.09
CA VAL A 79 14.25 -7.14 8.34
C VAL A 79 14.48 -7.01 6.83
N SER A 80 14.70 -5.79 6.34
CA SER A 80 14.96 -5.57 4.91
C SER A 80 16.32 -6.12 4.50
N GLU A 81 17.33 -6.06 5.37
CA GLU A 81 18.64 -6.67 5.16
C GLU A 81 18.55 -8.21 5.16
N ASP A 82 17.84 -8.80 6.13
CA ASP A 82 17.57 -10.24 6.16
C ASP A 82 16.87 -10.72 4.88
N ASP A 83 15.87 -9.95 4.42
CA ASP A 83 15.12 -10.27 3.22
C ASP A 83 15.95 -10.08 1.95
N TYR A 84 16.83 -9.09 1.92
CA TYR A 84 17.82 -8.93 0.85
C TYR A 84 18.72 -10.17 0.73
N TYR A 85 19.30 -10.64 1.83
CA TYR A 85 20.15 -11.84 1.80
C TYR A 85 19.38 -13.11 1.40
N LYS A 86 18.07 -13.16 1.66
CA LYS A 86 17.23 -14.32 1.38
C LYS A 86 16.65 -14.34 -0.03
N PHE A 87 16.23 -13.19 -0.55
CA PHE A 87 15.47 -13.06 -1.79
C PHE A 87 16.20 -12.29 -2.89
N GLY A 88 17.29 -11.57 -2.55
CA GLY A 88 18.12 -10.80 -3.48
C GLY A 88 17.67 -9.35 -3.64
N ASP A 89 17.99 -8.78 -4.79
CA ASP A 89 17.86 -7.34 -5.08
C ASP A 89 16.41 -6.83 -5.15
N VAL A 90 15.44 -7.70 -5.44
CA VAL A 90 14.03 -7.33 -5.63
C VAL A 90 13.14 -8.29 -4.87
N PHE A 91 12.44 -7.79 -3.85
CA PHE A 91 11.56 -8.59 -3.03
C PHE A 91 10.33 -7.81 -2.54
N MET A 92 9.32 -8.54 -2.11
CA MET A 92 8.05 -7.98 -1.66
C MET A 92 8.03 -7.78 -0.14
N MET A 93 7.74 -6.55 0.29
CA MET A 93 7.57 -6.17 1.70
C MET A 93 6.08 -6.12 2.10
N SER A 94 5.19 -5.90 1.16
CA SER A 94 3.73 -5.81 1.35
C SER A 94 3.04 -6.18 0.04
N PRO A 95 1.75 -6.56 -0.01
CA PRO A 95 1.10 -6.95 -1.27
C PRO A 95 1.13 -5.83 -2.33
N ASP A 96 1.30 -4.59 -1.89
CA ASP A 96 1.35 -3.34 -2.65
C ASP A 96 2.75 -2.68 -2.66
N VAL A 97 3.76 -3.27 -2.00
CA VAL A 97 5.10 -2.66 -1.85
C VAL A 97 6.21 -3.64 -2.22
N VAL A 98 7.02 -3.21 -3.19
CA VAL A 98 8.23 -3.90 -3.64
C VAL A 98 9.44 -3.09 -3.23
N ILE A 99 10.46 -3.77 -2.71
CA ILE A 99 11.75 -3.19 -2.33
C ILE A 99 12.74 -3.45 -3.46
N LEU A 100 13.55 -2.42 -3.74
CA LEU A 100 14.66 -2.45 -4.69
C LEU A 100 15.94 -2.16 -3.92
N SER A 101 16.89 -3.07 -3.99
CA SER A 101 18.20 -2.93 -3.35
C SER A 101 19.33 -2.67 -4.37
N ASN A 102 19.08 -2.92 -5.66
CA ASN A 102 20.07 -2.65 -6.71
C ASN A 102 20.20 -1.14 -6.98
N PRO A 103 21.39 -0.54 -6.87
CA PRO A 103 21.57 0.90 -7.11
C PRO A 103 21.19 1.37 -8.52
N ALA A 104 21.33 0.53 -9.54
CA ALA A 104 20.96 0.86 -10.92
C ALA A 104 19.43 0.94 -11.08
N ASP A 105 18.70 0.03 -10.45
CA ASP A 105 17.23 0.02 -10.48
C ASP A 105 16.67 1.19 -9.67
N CYS A 106 17.24 1.44 -8.48
CA CYS A 106 16.90 2.62 -7.68
C CYS A 106 17.10 3.92 -8.46
N ARG A 107 18.23 4.05 -9.15
CA ARG A 107 18.49 5.22 -10.01
C ARG A 107 17.49 5.31 -11.16
N THR A 108 17.16 4.19 -11.79
CA THR A 108 16.17 4.13 -12.86
C THR A 108 14.84 4.66 -12.36
N VAL A 109 14.30 4.13 -11.26
CA VAL A 109 13.02 4.55 -10.67
C VAL A 109 13.04 6.03 -10.27
N LEU A 110 14.09 6.48 -9.57
CA LEU A 110 14.18 7.85 -9.05
C LEU A 110 14.49 8.91 -10.11
N SER A 111 14.99 8.52 -11.29
CA SER A 111 15.31 9.43 -12.39
C SER A 111 14.10 9.81 -13.25
N THR A 112 13.00 9.06 -13.14
CA THR A 112 11.79 9.28 -13.96
C THR A 112 10.69 9.95 -13.14
N HIS A 113 9.82 10.71 -13.83
CA HIS A 113 8.59 11.25 -13.23
C HIS A 113 7.39 10.30 -13.30
N ARG A 114 7.57 9.07 -13.80
CA ARG A 114 6.51 8.04 -13.86
C ARG A 114 6.13 7.50 -12.49
N PHE A 115 7.08 7.50 -11.55
CA PHE A 115 6.86 7.05 -10.18
C PHE A 115 6.65 8.27 -9.28
N ILE A 116 5.44 8.40 -8.76
CA ILE A 116 5.08 9.45 -7.82
C ILE A 116 5.26 8.97 -6.37
N LYS A 117 5.33 9.92 -5.44
CA LYS A 117 5.36 9.60 -4.01
C LYS A 117 4.08 8.89 -3.58
N SER A 118 4.20 8.02 -2.58
CA SER A 118 3.07 7.32 -1.98
C SER A 118 2.10 8.32 -1.33
N ASP A 119 0.81 7.97 -1.30
CA ASP A 119 -0.23 8.75 -0.62
C ASP A 119 0.04 8.97 0.87
N MET A 120 0.92 8.18 1.50
CA MET A 120 1.41 8.45 2.84
C MET A 120 1.99 9.87 2.99
N TYR A 121 2.57 10.42 1.93
CA TYR A 121 3.12 11.78 1.94
C TYR A 121 2.06 12.87 2.03
N LYS A 122 0.81 12.59 1.63
CA LYS A 122 -0.30 13.53 1.77
C LYS A 122 -0.63 13.82 3.23
N ALA A 123 -0.38 12.86 4.14
CA ALA A 123 -0.58 13.06 5.57
C ALA A 123 0.32 14.18 6.15
N PHE A 124 1.42 14.52 5.47
CA PHE A 124 2.31 15.61 5.88
C PHE A 124 1.98 16.96 5.21
N ALA A 125 0.96 17.03 4.36
CA ALA A 125 0.53 18.28 3.74
C ALA A 125 -0.39 19.05 4.71
N LEU A 126 0.20 19.92 5.53
CA LEU A 126 -0.51 20.64 6.60
C LEU A 126 -1.45 21.74 6.06
N ILE A 127 -0.98 22.53 5.09
CA ILE A 127 -1.73 23.68 4.53
C ILE A 127 -1.76 23.57 3.01
N ASP A 128 -0.59 23.51 2.38
CA ASP A 128 -0.42 23.41 0.93
C ASP A 128 0.61 22.33 0.55
N GLU A 129 0.70 22.01 -0.74
CA GLU A 129 1.76 21.16 -1.27
C GLU A 129 3.15 21.79 -1.04
N THR A 130 3.97 21.06 -0.30
CA THR A 130 5.36 21.40 -0.03
C THR A 130 6.28 20.69 -1.03
N MET A 131 7.56 21.04 -1.03
CA MET A 131 8.57 20.30 -1.78
C MET A 131 8.66 18.81 -1.36
N PHE A 132 8.27 18.50 -0.13
CA PHE A 132 8.28 17.15 0.41
C PHE A 132 7.02 16.36 0.05
N THR A 133 5.86 17.03 -0.05
CA THR A 133 4.56 16.37 -0.21
C THR A 133 3.98 16.41 -1.61
N THR A 134 4.51 17.25 -2.52
CA THR A 134 3.98 17.34 -3.88
C THR A 134 4.11 16.04 -4.67
N HIS A 135 3.07 15.74 -5.45
CA HIS A 135 3.03 14.61 -6.40
C HIS A 135 3.27 15.08 -7.85
N SER A 136 3.41 16.40 -8.09
CA SER A 136 3.59 16.95 -9.43
C SER A 136 5.06 17.20 -9.76
N ALA A 137 5.48 16.79 -10.96
CA ALA A 137 6.84 16.99 -11.45
C ALA A 137 7.17 18.49 -11.63
N ASP A 138 6.22 19.25 -12.16
CA ASP A 138 6.39 20.69 -12.41
C ASP A 138 6.59 21.48 -11.11
N LEU A 139 5.76 21.23 -10.09
CA LEU A 139 5.92 21.89 -8.80
C LEU A 139 7.22 21.45 -8.12
N THR A 140 7.61 20.19 -8.25
CA THR A 140 8.92 19.70 -7.74
C THR A 140 10.07 20.51 -8.33
N HIS A 141 10.06 20.73 -9.65
CA HIS A 141 11.10 21.51 -10.33
C HIS A 141 11.12 22.97 -9.87
N VAL A 142 9.96 23.62 -9.79
CA VAL A 142 9.83 25.01 -9.31
C VAL A 142 10.33 25.14 -7.87
N ARG A 143 9.89 24.26 -6.96
CA ARG A 143 10.31 24.29 -5.55
C ARG A 143 11.80 24.07 -5.37
N ARG A 144 12.40 23.15 -6.14
CA ARG A 144 13.85 22.91 -6.10
C ARG A 144 14.64 24.14 -6.54
N ARG A 145 14.15 24.91 -7.51
CA ARG A 145 14.78 26.16 -7.95
C ARG A 145 14.63 27.29 -6.94
N GLN A 146 13.53 27.33 -6.18
CA GLN A 146 13.31 28.32 -5.12
C GLN A 146 14.27 28.12 -3.94
N VAL A 147 14.48 26.87 -3.52
CA VAL A 147 15.25 26.55 -2.31
C VAL A 147 16.73 26.25 -2.60
N GLY A 148 17.04 25.71 -3.79
CA GLY A 148 18.38 25.25 -4.16
C GLY A 148 19.53 26.25 -3.95
N PRO A 149 19.38 27.56 -4.28
CA PRO A 149 20.46 28.53 -4.10
C PRO A 149 20.99 28.65 -2.66
N ALA A 150 20.14 28.46 -1.65
CA ALA A 150 20.52 28.51 -0.24
C ALA A 150 21.36 27.30 0.21
N PHE A 151 21.41 26.23 -0.58
CA PHE A 151 22.17 25.01 -0.28
C PHE A 151 23.40 24.85 -1.19
N THR A 152 23.87 25.94 -1.79
CA THR A 152 25.12 25.95 -2.55
C THR A 152 26.32 25.96 -1.62
N HIS A 153 27.46 25.41 -2.05
CA HIS A 153 28.68 25.40 -1.21
C HIS A 153 29.12 26.80 -0.77
N GLY A 154 28.95 27.83 -1.61
CA GLY A 154 29.26 29.21 -1.23
C GLY A 154 28.41 29.69 -0.05
N TYR A 155 27.10 29.52 -0.12
CA TYR A 155 26.19 29.92 0.95
C TYR A 155 26.40 29.09 2.22
N LEU A 156 26.68 27.78 2.10
CA LEU A 156 26.97 26.93 3.24
C LEU A 156 28.26 27.35 3.98
N ASN A 157 29.30 27.74 3.24
CA ASN A 157 30.53 28.26 3.84
C ASN A 157 30.31 29.59 4.57
N GLU A 158 29.43 30.46 4.04
CA GLU A 158 29.05 31.70 4.73
C GLU A 158 28.23 31.46 6.00
N MET A 159 27.46 30.37 6.05
CA MET A 159 26.69 29.98 7.24
C MET A 159 27.52 29.23 8.29
N GLU A 160 28.68 28.66 7.93
CA GLU A 160 29.52 27.87 8.85
C GLU A 160 29.84 28.59 10.17
N PRO A 161 30.24 29.87 10.20
CA PRO A 161 30.50 30.57 11.45
C PRO A 161 29.26 30.71 12.34
N ILE A 162 28.08 30.88 11.75
CA ILE A 162 26.80 31.03 12.47
C ILE A 162 26.36 29.70 13.08
N ILE A 163 26.62 28.57 12.41
CA ILE A 163 26.25 27.24 12.88
C ILE A 163 27.16 26.77 14.02
N LEU A 164 28.42 27.21 14.03
CA LEU A 164 29.42 26.82 15.01
C LEU A 164 29.42 27.70 16.28
N GLU A 165 28.68 28.81 16.29
CA GLU A 165 28.42 29.65 17.47
C GLU A 165 27.34 29.02 18.37
#